data_AF-A0A0W0YYC0-F1
#
_entry.id   AF-A0A0W0YYC0-F1
#
_cell.length_a   1.000
_cell.length_b   1.000
_cell.length_c   1.000
_cell.angle_alpha   90.00
_cell.angle_beta   90.00
_cell.angle_gamma   90.00
#
_symmetry.space_group_name_H-M   'P 1'
#
loop_
_entity.id
_entity.type
_entity.pdbx_description
1 polymer ?
#
loop_
_entity_poly.entity_id
_entity_poly.type
_entity_poly.pdbx_seq_one_letter_code
_entity_poly.pdbx_strand_id
1 'polypeptide(L)'
;MRFFQNKCLEQIRDYCQGQSLESLQKLKEQYGDSIEKNSVQLDENEHLINELNVRISALSLNEDEDRERKERERQNNLDNLPSDPTERYLMMQTLNFDAHYGFISIDSEKNELERQRQEILKNCRSIQQEIHSCVQELRIVLSVFAEKSKAEKELASEQRSAYSPG
;
A
#
# COMPACT_ATOMS: atom_id res chain seq x y z
N MET A 1 -14.48 1.11 3.75
CA MET A 1 -15.89 1.09 4.24
C MET A 1 -16.04 2.13 5.36
N ARG A 2 -17.08 2.98 5.37
CA ARG A 2 -17.29 3.96 6.45
C ARG A 2 -18.57 3.66 7.22
N PHE A 3 -18.44 3.33 8.50
CA PHE A 3 -19.57 3.03 9.39
C PHE A 3 -20.38 4.29 9.73
N PHE A 4 -19.70 5.43 9.87
CA PHE A 4 -20.33 6.73 10.06
C PHE A 4 -19.99 7.68 8.91
N GLN A 5 -20.83 7.68 7.87
CA GLN A 5 -20.65 8.59 6.74
C GLN A 5 -20.96 10.03 7.14
N ASN A 6 -19.98 10.93 6.94
CA ASN A 6 -20.10 12.38 7.11
C ASN A 6 -20.57 12.84 8.50
N LYS A 7 -20.37 12.02 9.55
CA LYS A 7 -20.63 12.42 10.93
C LYS A 7 -19.36 12.92 11.60
N CYS A 8 -19.48 14.00 12.37
CA CYS A 8 -18.40 14.41 13.27
C CYS A 8 -18.35 13.51 14.52
N LEU A 9 -17.25 13.62 15.29
CA LEU A 9 -17.04 12.79 16.49
C LEU A 9 -18.18 12.92 17.52
N GLU A 10 -18.76 14.12 17.66
CA GLU A 10 -19.90 14.38 18.55
C GLU A 10 -21.16 13.65 18.08
N GLN A 11 -21.49 13.74 16.79
CA GLN A 11 -22.64 13.05 16.21
C GLN A 11 -22.52 11.51 16.28
N ILE A 12 -21.28 10.99 16.23
CA ILE A 12 -21.01 9.57 16.43
C ILE A 12 -21.24 9.19 17.89
N ARG A 13 -20.73 10.00 18.83
CA ARG A 13 -20.93 9.79 20.26
C ARG A 13 -22.41 9.80 20.63
N ASP A 14 -23.17 10.79 20.18
CA ASP A 14 -24.61 10.92 20.44
C ASP A 14 -25.37 9.72 19.90
N TYR A 15 -25.03 9.27 18.68
CA TYR A 15 -25.60 8.06 18.11
C TYR A 15 -25.32 6.85 19.02
N CYS A 16 -24.06 6.64 19.44
CA CYS A 16 -23.69 5.54 20.33
C CYS A 16 -24.38 5.63 21.70
N GLN A 17 -24.59 6.83 22.23
CA GLN A 17 -25.34 7.05 23.47
C GLN A 17 -26.82 6.64 23.34
N GLY A 18 -27.40 6.68 22.15
CA GLY A 18 -28.74 6.16 21.88
C GLY A 18 -28.85 4.64 21.69
N GLN A 19 -27.73 3.91 21.53
CA GLN A 19 -27.75 2.47 21.22
C GLN A 19 -27.75 1.56 22.46
N SER A 20 -28.25 0.33 22.33
CA SER A 20 -28.11 -0.69 23.39
C SER A 20 -26.65 -1.19 23.51
N LEU A 21 -26.28 -1.77 24.66
CA LEU A 21 -24.97 -2.40 24.84
C LEU A 21 -24.71 -3.52 23.82
N GLU A 22 -25.72 -4.33 23.52
CA GLU A 22 -25.61 -5.40 22.52
C GLU A 22 -25.29 -4.84 21.12
N SER A 23 -25.97 -3.74 20.73
CA SER A 23 -25.69 -3.06 19.46
C SER A 23 -24.28 -2.49 19.41
N LEU A 24 -23.80 -1.91 20.51
CA LEU A 24 -22.43 -1.38 20.62
C LEU A 24 -21.37 -2.51 20.57
N GLN A 25 -21.67 -3.66 21.17
CA GLN A 25 -20.80 -4.84 21.11
C GLN A 25 -20.69 -5.38 19.67
N LYS A 26 -21.82 -5.51 18.96
CA LYS A 26 -21.83 -5.90 17.54
C LYS A 26 -21.04 -4.92 16.68
N LEU A 27 -21.23 -3.61 16.92
CA LEU A 27 -20.52 -2.58 16.17
C LEU A 27 -19.00 -2.66 16.41
N LYS A 28 -18.57 -2.88 17.65
CA LYS A 28 -17.16 -3.12 17.99
C LYS A 28 -16.57 -4.31 17.24
N GLU A 29 -17.29 -5.43 17.17
CA GLU A 29 -16.87 -6.63 16.43
C GLU A 29 -16.71 -6.33 14.92
N GLN A 30 -17.68 -5.65 14.32
CA GLN A 30 -17.63 -5.25 12.91
C GLN A 30 -16.45 -4.33 12.58
N TYR A 31 -16.10 -3.40 13.48
CA TYR A 31 -14.88 -2.60 13.33
C TYR A 31 -13.62 -3.46 13.39
N GLY A 32 -13.57 -4.46 14.28
CA GLY A 32 -12.49 -5.44 14.37
C GLY A 32 -12.27 -6.15 13.04
N ASP A 33 -13.34 -6.78 12.51
CA ASP A 33 -13.29 -7.51 11.24
C ASP A 33 -12.86 -6.61 10.07
N SER A 34 -13.37 -5.37 10.03
CA SER A 34 -13.02 -4.42 8.98
C SER A 34 -11.56 -3.96 9.05
N ILE A 35 -11.02 -3.75 10.26
CA ILE A 35 -9.62 -3.37 10.46
C ILE A 35 -8.70 -4.54 10.10
N GLU A 36 -9.06 -5.76 10.49
CA GLU A 36 -8.30 -6.97 10.16
C GLU A 36 -8.24 -7.19 8.65
N LYS A 37 -9.39 -7.15 7.97
CA LYS A 37 -9.46 -7.27 6.51
C LYS A 37 -8.61 -6.20 5.80
N ASN A 38 -8.70 -4.95 6.24
CA ASN A 38 -7.91 -3.86 5.66
C ASN A 38 -6.40 -4.03 5.93
N SER A 39 -6.02 -4.59 7.09
CA SER A 39 -4.63 -4.91 7.41
C SER A 39 -4.08 -6.00 6.50
N VAL A 40 -4.83 -7.08 6.28
CA VAL A 40 -4.44 -8.14 5.34
C VAL A 40 -4.23 -7.57 3.92
N GLN A 41 -5.12 -6.68 3.47
CA GLN A 41 -4.95 -6.03 2.17
C GLN A 41 -3.69 -5.15 2.09
N LEU A 42 -3.28 -4.52 3.21
CA LEU A 42 -2.02 -3.76 3.25
C LEU A 42 -0.81 -4.67 3.12
N ASP A 43 -0.81 -5.81 3.80
CA ASP A 43 0.27 -6.80 3.73
C ASP A 43 0.40 -7.36 2.30
N GLU A 44 -0.72 -7.68 1.65
CA GLU A 44 -0.75 -8.10 0.24
C GLU A 44 -0.19 -7.03 -0.69
N ASN A 45 -0.59 -5.77 -0.49
CA ASN A 45 -0.10 -4.67 -1.30
C ASN A 45 1.41 -4.42 -1.08
N GLU A 46 1.91 -4.59 0.13
CA GLU A 46 3.34 -4.49 0.43
C GLU A 46 4.14 -5.58 -0.31
N HIS A 47 3.63 -6.81 -0.33
CA HIS A 47 4.22 -7.89 -1.12
C HIS A 47 4.29 -7.54 -2.61
N LEU A 48 3.19 -7.04 -3.19
CA LEU A 48 3.15 -6.62 -4.59
C LEU A 48 4.13 -5.47 -4.89
N ILE A 49 4.24 -4.49 -4.00
CA ILE A 49 5.22 -3.40 -4.14
C ILE A 49 6.65 -3.95 -4.16
N ASN A 50 6.95 -4.91 -3.29
CA ASN A 50 8.26 -5.54 -3.24
C ASN A 50 8.58 -6.33 -4.52
N GLU A 51 7.63 -7.09 -5.05
CA GLU A 51 7.79 -7.78 -6.34
C GLU A 51 8.05 -6.80 -7.49
N LEU A 52 7.30 -5.69 -7.54
CA LEU A 52 7.51 -4.64 -8.54
C LEU A 52 8.89 -4.01 -8.41
N ASN A 53 9.35 -3.72 -7.19
CA ASN A 53 10.68 -3.17 -6.94
C ASN A 53 11.79 -4.12 -7.41
N VAL A 54 11.65 -5.43 -7.16
CA VAL A 54 12.58 -6.45 -7.64
C VAL A 54 12.62 -6.45 -9.17
N ARG A 55 11.46 -6.42 -9.83
CA ARG A 55 11.39 -6.44 -11.30
C ARG A 55 11.98 -5.18 -11.93
N ILE A 56 11.68 -4.00 -11.38
CA ILE A 56 12.26 -2.72 -11.82
C ILE A 56 13.79 -2.73 -11.65
N SER A 57 14.29 -3.27 -10.54
CA SER A 57 15.72 -3.38 -10.27
C SER A 57 16.40 -4.33 -11.26
N ALA A 58 15.78 -5.48 -11.55
CA ALA A 58 16.30 -6.44 -12.52
C ALA A 58 16.38 -5.87 -13.94
N LEU A 59 15.35 -5.13 -14.38
CA LEU A 59 15.39 -4.43 -15.67
C LEU A 59 16.48 -3.36 -15.71
N SER A 60 16.76 -2.69 -14.58
CA SER A 60 17.83 -1.70 -14.49
C SER A 60 19.21 -2.31 -14.58
N LEU A 61 19.42 -3.46 -13.91
CA LEU A 61 20.65 -4.21 -14.02
C LEU A 61 20.90 -4.69 -15.47
N ASN A 62 19.87 -5.23 -16.13
CA ASN A 62 20.00 -5.68 -17.52
C ASN A 62 20.36 -4.53 -18.48
N GLU A 63 19.79 -3.33 -18.29
CA GLU A 63 20.15 -2.15 -19.10
C GLU A 63 21.61 -1.74 -18.90
N ASP A 64 22.11 -1.77 -17.66
CA ASP A 64 23.49 -1.42 -17.34
C ASP A 64 24.46 -2.47 -17.92
N GLU A 65 24.14 -3.76 -17.78
CA GLU A 65 24.93 -4.85 -18.36
C GLU A 65 24.97 -4.80 -19.90
N ASP A 66 23.83 -4.53 -20.54
CA ASP A 66 23.76 -4.37 -22.00
C ASP A 66 24.53 -3.15 -22.48
N ARG A 67 24.48 -2.04 -21.73
CA ARG A 67 25.25 -0.83 -22.02
C ARG A 67 26.75 -1.11 -21.91
N GLU A 68 27.19 -1.76 -20.84
CA GLU A 68 28.60 -2.14 -20.65
C GLU A 68 29.08 -3.13 -21.71
N ARG A 69 28.23 -4.08 -22.11
CA ARG A 69 28.56 -5.02 -23.20
C ARG A 69 28.76 -4.28 -24.51
N LYS A 70 27.81 -3.42 -24.90
CA LYS A 70 27.90 -2.61 -26.13
C LYS A 70 29.13 -1.72 -26.13
N GLU A 71 29.47 -1.10 -25.00
CA GLU A 71 30.66 -0.26 -24.91
C GLU A 71 31.96 -1.07 -25.04
N ARG A 72 32.02 -2.27 -24.44
CA ARG A 72 33.16 -3.19 -24.64
C ARG A 72 33.28 -3.65 -26.09
N GLU A 73 32.18 -3.98 -26.74
CA GLU A 73 32.16 -4.35 -28.16
C GLU A 73 32.62 -3.18 -29.04
N ARG A 74 32.13 -1.96 -28.75
CA ARG A 74 32.55 -0.73 -29.44
C ARG A 74 34.05 -0.49 -29.30
N GLN A 75 34.59 -0.62 -28.10
CA GLN A 75 36.01 -0.46 -27.83
C GLN A 75 36.84 -1.54 -28.55
N ASN A 76 36.42 -2.80 -28.49
CA ASN A 76 37.10 -3.90 -29.17
C ASN A 76 37.12 -3.71 -30.69
N ASN A 77 36.04 -3.18 -31.27
CA ASN A 77 35.99 -2.86 -32.70
C ASN A 77 36.94 -1.69 -33.07
N LEU A 78 37.08 -0.70 -32.19
CA LEU A 78 38.02 0.41 -32.38
C LEU A 78 39.48 -0.05 -32.27
N ASP A 79 39.77 -0.95 -31.33
CA ASP A 79 41.12 -1.48 -31.10
C ASP A 79 41.57 -2.41 -32.24
N ASN A 80 40.64 -3.04 -32.95
CA ASN A 80 40.90 -4.01 -34.02
C ASN A 80 40.48 -3.52 -35.42
N LEU A 81 40.60 -2.23 -35.69
CA LEU A 81 40.22 -1.68 -36.99
C LEU A 81 41.02 -2.29 -38.16
N PRO A 82 40.36 -2.61 -39.29
CA PRO A 82 41.04 -3.11 -40.47
C PRO A 82 42.12 -2.16 -41.00
N SER A 83 43.20 -2.75 -41.54
CA SER A 83 44.23 -1.99 -42.24
C SER A 83 43.74 -1.46 -43.60
N ASP A 84 42.81 -2.19 -44.23
CA ASP A 84 42.15 -1.74 -45.46
C ASP A 84 41.23 -0.53 -45.20
N PRO A 85 41.37 0.58 -45.98
CA PRO A 85 40.56 1.78 -45.78
C PRO A 85 39.05 1.60 -46.00
N THR A 86 38.65 0.69 -46.90
CA THR A 86 37.24 0.46 -47.23
C THR A 86 36.58 -0.36 -46.13
N GLU A 87 37.23 -1.43 -45.68
CA GLU A 87 36.79 -2.24 -44.54
C GLU A 87 36.75 -1.42 -43.25
N ARG A 88 37.76 -0.57 -43.02
CA ARG A 88 37.77 0.37 -41.88
C ARG A 88 36.60 1.32 -41.93
N TYR A 89 36.29 1.90 -43.09
CA TYR A 89 35.17 2.81 -43.25
C TYR A 89 33.83 2.12 -42.95
N LEU A 90 33.63 0.91 -43.47
CA LEU A 90 32.41 0.12 -43.20
C LEU A 90 32.28 -0.23 -41.71
N MET A 91 33.36 -0.65 -41.07
CA MET A 91 33.36 -0.98 -39.63
C MET A 91 33.14 0.26 -38.74
N MET A 92 33.61 1.44 -39.17
CA MET A 92 33.30 2.70 -38.49
C MET A 92 31.84 3.12 -38.65
N GLN A 93 31.18 2.76 -39.76
CA GLN A 93 29.75 3.03 -39.94
C GLN A 93 28.87 2.19 -39.01
N THR A 94 29.24 0.93 -38.74
CA THR A 94 28.49 0.06 -37.84
C THR A 94 28.55 0.54 -36.39
N LEU A 95 29.64 1.19 -35.97
CA LEU A 95 29.77 1.81 -34.64
C LEU A 95 28.85 3.01 -34.41
N ASN A 96 28.41 3.67 -35.49
CA ASN A 96 27.46 4.78 -35.42
C ASN A 96 25.99 4.32 -35.49
N PHE A 97 25.74 3.04 -35.78
CA PHE A 97 24.38 2.52 -35.88
C PHE A 97 23.88 2.07 -34.51
N ASP A 98 23.39 3.02 -33.74
CA ASP A 98 22.79 2.73 -32.44
C ASP A 98 21.39 2.16 -32.66
N ALA A 99 21.26 0.83 -32.58
CA ALA A 99 19.97 0.16 -32.70
C ALA A 99 19.15 0.43 -31.42
N HIS A 100 18.47 1.57 -31.37
CA HIS A 100 17.56 2.01 -30.31
C HIS A 100 16.33 1.09 -30.10
N TYR A 101 16.14 0.07 -30.94
CA TYR A 101 14.94 -0.76 -30.95
C TYR A 101 14.71 -1.59 -29.67
N GLY A 102 15.77 -1.98 -28.94
CA GLY A 102 15.63 -2.71 -27.67
C GLY A 102 15.36 -1.80 -26.45
N PHE A 103 15.94 -0.59 -26.46
CA PHE A 103 15.89 0.34 -25.32
C PHE A 103 14.47 0.91 -25.10
N ILE A 104 13.76 1.19 -26.20
CA ILE A 104 12.37 1.67 -26.17
C ILE A 104 11.43 0.67 -25.48
N SER A 105 11.70 -0.64 -25.61
CA SER A 105 10.87 -1.68 -24.99
C SER A 105 11.07 -1.77 -23.48
N ILE A 106 12.31 -1.64 -23.00
CA ILE A 106 12.62 -1.76 -21.56
C ILE A 106 12.15 -0.49 -20.82
N ASP A 107 12.39 0.69 -21.39
CA ASP A 107 11.88 1.96 -20.84
C ASP A 107 10.35 1.94 -20.72
N SER A 108 9.66 1.42 -21.74
CA SER A 108 8.20 1.27 -21.70
C SER A 108 7.75 0.32 -20.59
N GLU A 109 8.43 -0.82 -20.41
CA GLU A 109 8.09 -1.78 -19.35
C GLU A 109 8.35 -1.19 -17.96
N LYS A 110 9.49 -0.52 -17.76
CA LYS A 110 9.79 0.16 -16.49
C LYS A 110 8.77 1.23 -16.15
N ASN A 111 8.37 2.05 -17.12
CA ASN A 111 7.37 3.09 -16.90
C ASN A 111 6.01 2.50 -16.51
N GLU A 112 5.61 1.37 -17.11
CA GLU A 112 4.38 0.69 -16.74
C GLU A 112 4.45 0.06 -15.34
N LEU A 113 5.57 -0.58 -14.99
CA LEU A 113 5.78 -1.13 -13.64
C LEU A 113 5.78 -0.01 -12.57
N GLU A 114 6.40 1.13 -12.87
CA GLU A 114 6.40 2.29 -11.98
C GLU A 114 4.99 2.85 -11.82
N ARG A 115 4.21 2.94 -12.91
CA ARG A 115 2.81 3.35 -12.86
C ARG A 115 1.99 2.44 -11.95
N GLN A 116 2.13 1.12 -12.09
CA GLN A 116 1.45 0.13 -11.24
C GLN A 116 1.87 0.28 -9.77
N ARG A 117 3.16 0.48 -9.50
CA ARG A 117 3.66 0.72 -8.13
C ARG A 117 3.03 1.96 -7.50
N GLN A 118 2.96 3.07 -8.24
CA GLN A 118 2.35 4.30 -7.76
C GLN A 118 0.84 4.14 -7.48
N GLU A 119 0.15 3.36 -8.31
CA GLU A 119 -1.26 3.04 -8.12
C GLU A 119 -1.50 2.25 -6.83
N ILE A 120 -0.68 1.22 -6.57
CA ILE A 120 -0.75 0.42 -5.34
C ILE A 120 -0.39 1.28 -4.12
N LEU A 121 0.64 2.12 -4.20
CA LEU A 121 1.00 3.05 -3.12
C LEU A 121 -0.12 4.05 -2.79
N LYS A 122 -0.86 4.50 -3.81
CA LYS A 122 -2.04 5.34 -3.60
C LYS A 122 -3.15 4.55 -2.89
N ASN A 123 -3.37 3.30 -3.28
CA ASN A 123 -4.32 2.41 -2.60
C ASN A 123 -3.95 2.18 -1.13
N CYS A 124 -2.68 1.87 -0.83
CA CYS A 124 -2.19 1.71 0.54
C CYS A 124 -2.47 2.95 1.41
N ARG A 125 -2.19 4.15 0.88
CA ARG A 125 -2.48 5.40 1.58
C ARG A 125 -3.97 5.57 1.87
N SER A 126 -4.84 5.19 0.93
CA SER A 126 -6.29 5.21 1.13
C SER A 126 -6.71 4.24 2.23
N ILE A 127 -6.23 3.00 2.20
CA ILE A 127 -6.56 1.97 3.21
C ILE A 127 -6.06 2.40 4.60
N GLN A 128 -4.85 2.95 4.70
CA GLN A 128 -4.31 3.49 5.96
C GLN A 128 -5.20 4.61 6.54
N GLN A 129 -5.69 5.51 5.69
CA GLN A 129 -6.64 6.55 6.11
C GLN A 129 -7.97 5.96 6.59
N GLU A 130 -8.47 4.90 5.93
CA GLU A 130 -9.66 4.19 6.38
C GLU A 130 -9.45 3.53 7.74
N ILE A 131 -8.34 2.80 7.94
CA ILE A 131 -8.01 2.19 9.23
C ILE A 131 -7.92 3.26 10.32
N HIS A 132 -7.21 4.37 10.05
CA HIS A 132 -7.09 5.46 11.00
C HIS A 132 -8.46 6.02 11.41
N SER A 133 -9.35 6.22 10.44
CA SER A 133 -10.71 6.70 10.69
C SER A 133 -11.51 5.68 11.52
N CYS A 134 -11.49 4.41 11.12
CA CYS A 134 -12.14 3.32 11.86
C CYS A 134 -11.66 3.23 13.31
N VAL A 135 -10.36 3.41 13.57
CA VAL A 135 -9.80 3.40 14.93
C VAL A 135 -10.32 4.58 15.76
N GLN A 136 -10.43 5.77 15.17
CA GLN A 136 -11.00 6.93 15.87
C GLN A 136 -12.46 6.70 16.24
N GLU A 137 -13.26 6.20 15.31
CA GLU A 137 -14.67 5.88 15.53
C GLU A 137 -14.82 4.78 16.60
N LEU A 138 -14.02 3.71 16.51
CA LEU A 138 -14.02 2.61 17.47
C LEU A 138 -13.67 3.08 18.89
N ARG A 139 -12.75 4.04 19.05
CA ARG A 139 -12.46 4.63 20.37
C ARG A 139 -13.70 5.28 20.99
N ILE A 140 -14.54 5.95 20.20
CA ILE A 140 -15.79 6.53 20.67
C ILE A 140 -16.76 5.42 21.11
N VAL A 141 -16.93 4.40 20.26
CA VAL A 141 -17.78 3.24 20.57
C VAL A 141 -17.37 2.59 21.89
N LEU A 142 -16.07 2.34 22.07
CA LEU A 142 -15.52 1.74 23.28
C LEU A 142 -15.71 2.63 24.52
N SER A 143 -15.55 3.96 24.38
CA SER A 143 -15.79 4.90 25.48
C SER A 143 -17.24 4.85 25.95
N VAL A 144 -18.19 4.95 25.03
CA VAL A 144 -19.63 4.91 25.35
C VAL A 144 -20.04 3.54 25.89
N PHE A 145 -19.48 2.47 25.34
CA PHE A 145 -19.72 1.12 25.84
C PHE A 145 -19.26 0.96 27.29
N ALA A 146 -18.07 1.46 27.63
CA ALA A 146 -17.51 1.40 28.98
C ALA A 146 -18.35 2.22 29.98
N GLU A 147 -18.75 3.44 29.60
CA GLU A 147 -19.62 4.31 30.41
C GLU A 147 -20.95 3.61 30.74
N LYS A 148 -21.61 3.04 29.72
CA LYS A 148 -22.89 2.32 29.90
C LYS A 148 -22.74 1.05 30.72
N SER A 149 -21.69 0.27 30.46
CA SER A 149 -21.40 -0.95 31.21
C SER A 149 -21.14 -0.66 32.69
N LYS A 150 -20.54 0.49 33.00
CA LYS A 150 -20.32 0.93 34.38
C LYS A 150 -21.64 1.33 35.04
N ALA A 151 -22.45 2.13 34.36
CA ALA A 151 -23.76 2.56 34.87
C ALA A 151 -24.70 1.37 35.17
N GLU A 152 -24.78 0.38 34.28
CA GLU A 152 -25.59 -0.83 34.53
C GLU A 152 -25.10 -1.64 35.75
N LYS A 153 -23.77 -1.72 35.97
CA LYS A 153 -23.20 -2.40 37.14
C LYS A 153 -23.49 -1.66 38.44
N GLU A 154 -23.43 -0.33 38.42
CA GLU A 154 -23.75 0.53 39.57
C GLU A 154 -25.23 0.40 39.94
N LEU A 155 -26.15 0.51 38.96
CA LEU A 155 -27.59 0.26 39.14
C LEU A 155 -27.89 -1.13 39.70
N ALA A 156 -27.22 -2.18 39.19
CA ALA A 156 -27.40 -3.53 39.70
C ALA A 156 -26.87 -3.70 41.14
N SER A 157 -25.83 -2.95 41.53
CA SER A 157 -25.29 -2.96 42.89
C SER A 157 -26.18 -2.22 43.89
N GLU A 158 -26.78 -1.10 43.48
CA GLU A 158 -27.71 -0.31 44.30
C GLU A 158 -29.02 -1.08 44.56
N GLN A 159 -29.54 -1.77 43.54
CA GLN A 159 -30.71 -2.64 43.71
C GLN A 159 -30.45 -3.79 44.68
N ARG A 160 -29.24 -4.39 44.69
CA ARG A 160 -28.90 -5.45 45.65
C ARG A 160 -28.76 -4.93 47.09
N SER A 161 -28.30 -3.69 47.27
CA SER A 161 -28.22 -3.06 48.60
C SER A 161 -29.59 -2.69 49.17
N ALA A 162 -30.59 -2.43 48.32
CA ALA A 162 -31.94 -2.07 48.75
C ALA A 162 -32.80 -3.26 49.23
N TYR A 163 -32.40 -4.51 48.92
CA TYR A 163 -33.16 -5.73 49.24
C TYR A 163 -32.48 -6.63 50.28
N SER A 164 -31.61 -6.10 51.15
CA SER A 164 -31.06 -6.84 52.28
C SER A 164 -31.74 -6.37 53.58
N PRO A 165 -32.83 -7.01 54.05
CA PRO A 165 -33.35 -6.77 55.39
C PRO A 165 -32.37 -7.36 56.40
N GLY A 166 -31.90 -6.52 57.32
CA GLY A 166 -31.24 -6.97 58.56
C GLY A 166 -32.21 -7.67 59.49
#